data_AF-A0A1H8BPT9-F1
#
_entry.id   AF-A0A1H8BPT9-F1
#
_cell.length_a   1.000
_cell.length_b   1.000
_cell.length_c   1.000
_cell.angle_alpha   90.00
_cell.angle_beta   90.00
_cell.angle_gamma   90.00
#
_symmetry.space_group_name_H-M   'P 1'
#
loop_
_entity.id
_entity.type
_entity.pdbx_description
1 polymer ?
#
loop_
_entity_poly.entity_id
_entity_poly.type
_entity_poly.pdbx_seq_one_letter_code
_entity_poly.pdbx_strand_id
1 'polypeptide(L)'
;FFCQWITVTHSCIATAIFSSFVVPVPGMVVRLNFEENMGGFVEKLAQAVESHAEEIGEQWAKAVRRNSKTSSFQKLSKEHCTLCAKGFYRKFVKVYFNERPYPALEEFFSQYAEARFQEGIPLQEAIYALLMLRRQMWLFPDCQTLFASNIEKSQAVETLNQTIRIFDQGIYLIMERYQELSSGKV
;
A
#
# COMPACT_ATOMS: atom_id res chain seq x y z
N PHE A 1 -2.79 -5.41 -17.93
CA PHE A 1 -3.16 -4.35 -16.97
C PHE A 1 -2.21 -3.14 -16.97
N PHE A 2 -0.93 -3.30 -17.35
CA PHE A 2 0.01 -2.18 -17.58
C PHE A 2 -0.29 -1.38 -18.88
N CYS A 3 -0.77 -2.05 -19.94
CA CYS A 3 -1.03 -1.39 -21.24
C CYS A 3 -2.20 -0.39 -21.27
N GLN A 4 -3.13 -0.42 -20.30
CA GLN A 4 -4.30 0.46 -20.32
C GLN A 4 -4.02 1.85 -19.71
N TRP A 5 -2.85 2.02 -19.09
CA TRP A 5 -2.37 3.31 -18.58
C TRP A 5 -1.58 4.10 -19.62
N ILE A 6 -1.05 3.45 -20.66
CA ILE A 6 -0.19 4.10 -21.67
C ILE A 6 -1.01 4.99 -22.63
N THR A 7 -2.29 4.71 -22.83
CA THR A 7 -3.07 5.32 -23.91
C THR A 7 -3.83 6.58 -23.54
N VAL A 8 -3.95 6.97 -22.27
CA VAL A 8 -4.88 8.05 -21.88
C VAL A 8 -4.23 9.27 -21.22
N THR A 9 -2.98 9.21 -20.76
CA THR A 9 -2.39 10.39 -20.11
C THR A 9 -0.92 10.56 -20.42
N HIS A 10 -0.56 11.70 -21.03
CA HIS A 10 0.73 12.36 -20.83
C HIS A 10 0.83 12.85 -19.37
N SER A 11 0.66 11.95 -18.40
CA SER A 11 0.76 12.23 -16.97
C SER A 11 2.11 11.74 -16.48
N CYS A 12 2.77 12.54 -15.66
CA CYS A 12 4.04 12.21 -15.01
C CYS A 12 4.01 10.87 -14.25
N ILE A 13 2.81 10.36 -13.92
CA ILE A 13 2.59 9.03 -13.34
C ILE A 13 3.11 7.92 -14.27
N ALA A 14 2.87 8.02 -15.58
CA ALA A 14 3.32 7.02 -16.55
C ALA A 14 4.85 6.99 -16.68
N THR A 15 5.50 8.16 -16.67
CA THR A 15 6.97 8.29 -16.71
C THR A 15 7.63 7.82 -15.41
N ALA A 16 7.04 8.14 -14.25
CA ALA A 16 7.56 7.71 -12.95
C ALA A 16 7.46 6.18 -12.78
N ILE A 17 6.32 5.59 -13.13
CA ILE A 17 6.12 4.14 -13.13
C ILE A 17 7.10 3.44 -14.09
N PHE A 18 7.38 4.02 -15.27
CA PHE A 18 8.36 3.45 -16.22
C PHE A 18 9.80 3.50 -15.68
N SER A 19 10.13 4.51 -14.87
CA SER A 19 11.45 4.64 -14.25
C SER A 19 11.69 3.65 -13.10
N SER A 20 10.64 3.20 -12.42
CA SER A 20 10.72 2.21 -11.32
C SER A 20 10.94 0.77 -11.79
N PHE A 21 10.87 0.48 -13.08
CA PHE A 21 11.23 -0.84 -13.66
C PHE A 21 12.68 -0.91 -14.16
N VAL A 22 13.51 0.10 -13.87
CA VAL A 22 14.96 -0.02 -14.02
C VAL A 22 15.48 -0.87 -12.86
N VAL A 23 15.87 -2.10 -13.20
CA VAL A 23 16.53 -3.08 -12.33
C VAL A 23 17.62 -2.40 -11.48
N PRO A 24 17.70 -2.65 -10.15
CA PRO A 24 18.72 -2.00 -9.33
C PRO A 24 20.10 -2.51 -9.72
N VAL A 25 21.03 -1.59 -9.96
CA VAL A 25 22.47 -1.90 -10.08
C VAL A 25 22.96 -2.40 -8.71
N PRO A 26 23.70 -3.53 -8.63
CA PRO A 26 24.16 -4.08 -7.36
C PRO A 26 25.14 -3.12 -6.67
N GLY A 27 24.89 -2.81 -5.39
CA GLY A 27 25.81 -2.03 -4.53
C GLY A 27 25.24 -0.73 -3.95
N MET A 28 23.99 -0.36 -4.26
CA MET A 28 23.38 0.83 -3.68
C MET A 28 22.80 0.54 -2.29
N VAL A 29 23.58 0.84 -1.25
CA VAL A 29 23.05 0.98 0.12
C VAL A 29 22.10 2.18 0.11
N VAL A 30 20.79 1.90 0.01
CA VAL A 30 19.76 2.94 0.11
C VAL A 30 19.70 3.38 1.56
N ARG A 31 20.45 4.44 1.91
CA ARG A 31 20.15 5.19 3.12
C ARG A 31 18.73 5.72 2.99
N LEU A 32 17.84 5.33 3.89
CA LEU A 32 16.58 6.07 4.08
C LEU A 32 16.94 7.42 4.70
N ASN A 33 17.34 8.36 3.84
CA ASN A 33 17.41 9.76 4.23
C ASN A 33 15.95 10.24 4.30
N PHE A 34 15.39 10.24 5.50
CA PHE A 34 14.23 11.06 5.84
C PHE A 34 14.72 12.51 5.88
N GLU A 35 14.86 13.15 4.72
CA GLU A 35 15.17 14.58 4.67
C GLU A 35 13.95 15.39 5.10
N GLU A 36 14.12 16.14 6.19
CA GLU A 36 13.20 17.12 6.75
C GLU A 36 13.00 18.30 5.76
N ASN A 37 12.03 18.21 4.84
CA ASN A 37 11.26 19.36 4.32
C ASN A 37 10.08 18.97 3.39
N MET A 38 9.31 17.94 3.78
CA MET A 38 8.39 17.21 2.87
C MET A 38 6.90 17.30 3.23
N GLY A 39 6.49 18.29 4.03
CA GLY A 39 5.16 18.31 4.67
C GLY A 39 3.97 18.37 3.69
N GLY A 40 4.00 19.29 2.71
CA GLY A 40 2.77 19.64 1.96
C GLY A 40 2.12 18.52 1.15
N PHE A 41 2.87 17.84 0.28
CA PHE A 41 2.29 16.83 -0.61
C PHE A 41 1.88 15.56 0.15
N VAL A 42 2.76 15.09 1.03
CA VAL A 42 2.54 13.86 1.80
C VAL A 42 1.36 14.05 2.76
N GLU A 43 1.24 15.20 3.42
CA GLU A 43 0.11 15.53 4.30
C GLU A 43 -1.21 15.57 3.52
N LYS A 44 -1.24 16.20 2.32
CA LYS A 44 -2.44 16.22 1.47
C LYS A 44 -2.84 14.82 1.03
N LEU A 45 -1.88 13.99 0.64
CA LEU A 45 -2.14 12.60 0.25
C LEU A 45 -2.70 11.80 1.42
N ALA A 46 -2.07 11.92 2.59
CA ALA A 46 -2.52 11.28 3.81
C ALA A 46 -3.93 11.71 4.22
N GLN A 47 -4.21 13.02 4.15
CA GLN A 47 -5.53 13.57 4.44
C GLN A 47 -6.59 13.02 3.48
N ALA A 48 -6.29 12.94 2.18
CA ALA A 48 -7.20 12.36 1.20
C ALA A 48 -7.49 10.87 1.51
N VAL A 49 -6.45 10.09 1.80
CA VAL A 49 -6.60 8.66 2.14
C VAL A 49 -7.38 8.46 3.45
N GLU A 50 -7.12 9.27 4.48
CA GLU A 50 -7.80 9.16 5.77
C GLU A 50 -9.27 9.60 5.70
N SER A 51 -9.56 10.70 5.00
CA SER A 51 -10.91 11.25 4.84
C SER A 51 -11.82 10.30 4.07
N HIS A 52 -11.27 9.59 3.08
CA HIS A 52 -12.01 8.64 2.23
C HIS A 52 -11.73 7.18 2.56
N ALA A 53 -11.14 6.88 3.73
CA ALA A 53 -10.75 5.51 4.10
C ALA A 53 -11.91 4.50 4.07
N GLU A 54 -13.13 4.96 4.36
CA GLU A 54 -14.35 4.16 4.30
C GLU A 54 -14.76 3.84 2.86
N GLU A 55 -14.83 4.85 2.00
CA GLU A 55 -15.17 4.69 0.58
C GLU A 55 -14.15 3.82 -0.16
N ILE A 56 -12.86 4.10 0.05
CA ILE A 56 -11.76 3.29 -0.51
C ILE A 56 -11.84 1.86 0.02
N GLY A 57 -12.13 1.70 1.33
CA GLY A 57 -12.30 0.41 1.98
C GLY A 57 -13.46 -0.40 1.43
N GLU A 58 -14.59 0.24 1.13
CA GLU A 58 -15.75 -0.40 0.51
C GLU A 58 -15.45 -0.87 -0.93
N GLN A 59 -14.78 -0.03 -1.71
CA GLN A 59 -14.34 -0.39 -3.07
C GLN A 59 -13.38 -1.57 -3.04
N TRP A 60 -12.43 -1.57 -2.08
CA TRP A 60 -11.54 -2.69 -1.85
C TRP A 60 -12.30 -3.96 -1.45
N ALA A 61 -13.22 -3.88 -0.49
CA ALA A 61 -14.00 -5.03 0.00
C ALA A 61 -14.81 -5.67 -1.14
N LYS A 62 -15.40 -4.85 -2.01
CA LYS A 62 -16.10 -5.33 -3.21
C LYS A 62 -15.14 -6.00 -4.19
N ALA A 63 -13.95 -5.45 -4.39
CA ALA A 63 -12.97 -5.97 -5.34
C ALA A 63 -12.37 -7.31 -4.86
N VAL A 64 -11.93 -7.39 -3.59
CA VAL A 64 -11.27 -8.57 -3.03
C VAL A 64 -12.23 -9.76 -2.95
N ARG A 65 -13.49 -9.52 -2.58
CA ARG A 65 -14.52 -10.57 -2.53
C ARG A 65 -14.96 -11.05 -3.91
N ARG A 66 -14.67 -10.34 -5.00
CA ARG A 66 -15.04 -10.78 -6.36
C ARG A 66 -13.88 -11.40 -7.13
N ASN A 67 -12.67 -11.34 -6.58
CA ASN A 67 -11.48 -11.78 -7.28
C ASN A 67 -11.22 -13.26 -7.02
N SER A 68 -11.00 -14.03 -8.08
CA SER A 68 -10.71 -15.47 -8.01
C SER A 68 -9.39 -15.78 -7.29
N LYS A 69 -8.46 -14.83 -7.26
CA LYS A 69 -7.17 -14.94 -6.56
C LYS A 69 -7.25 -14.68 -5.05
N THR A 70 -8.43 -14.31 -4.54
CA THR A 70 -8.69 -14.03 -3.11
C THR A 70 -9.98 -14.71 -2.68
N SER A 71 -10.09 -16.00 -3.01
CA SER A 71 -11.29 -16.81 -2.81
C SER A 71 -11.70 -16.93 -1.34
N SER A 72 -10.73 -16.94 -0.42
CA SER A 72 -10.98 -17.05 1.02
C SER A 72 -11.70 -15.81 1.57
N PHE A 73 -11.50 -14.64 0.96
CA PHE A 73 -12.21 -13.41 1.31
C PHE A 73 -13.71 -13.46 0.99
N GLN A 74 -14.16 -14.33 0.06
CA GLN A 74 -15.59 -14.47 -0.27
C GLN A 74 -16.43 -14.91 0.93
N LYS A 75 -15.80 -15.69 1.84
CA LYS A 75 -16.39 -16.20 3.07
C LYS A 75 -16.55 -15.13 4.15
N LEU A 76 -15.82 -14.02 4.04
CA LEU A 76 -15.93 -12.88 4.94
C LEU A 76 -17.08 -11.96 4.51
N SER A 77 -17.71 -11.28 5.47
CA SER A 77 -18.73 -10.28 5.18
C SER A 77 -18.12 -9.03 4.53
N LYS A 78 -18.90 -8.30 3.73
CA LYS A 78 -18.43 -7.04 3.10
C LYS A 78 -18.05 -6.04 4.19
N GLU A 79 -18.84 -5.99 5.24
CA GLU A 79 -18.70 -5.10 6.39
C GLU A 79 -17.39 -5.36 7.12
N HIS A 80 -17.06 -6.63 7.39
CA HIS A 80 -15.79 -7.02 7.99
C HIS A 80 -14.61 -6.58 7.12
N CYS A 81 -14.62 -6.90 5.83
CA CYS A 81 -13.57 -6.47 4.91
C CYS A 81 -13.41 -4.95 4.85
N THR A 82 -14.54 -4.22 4.87
CA THR A 82 -14.54 -2.75 4.83
C THR A 82 -13.88 -2.17 6.08
N LEU A 83 -14.23 -2.69 7.27
CA LEU A 83 -13.61 -2.28 8.53
C LEU A 83 -12.10 -2.60 8.56
N CYS A 84 -11.70 -3.76 8.05
CA CYS A 84 -10.27 -4.11 7.94
C CYS A 84 -9.51 -3.12 7.04
N ALA A 85 -10.04 -2.79 5.86
CA ALA A 85 -9.39 -1.84 4.95
C ALA A 85 -9.34 -0.41 5.53
N LYS A 86 -10.44 0.06 6.11
CA LYS A 86 -10.51 1.36 6.79
C LYS A 86 -9.49 1.45 7.92
N GLY A 87 -9.40 0.40 8.74
CA GLY A 87 -8.40 0.29 9.81
C GLY A 87 -6.98 0.27 9.28
N PHE A 88 -6.73 -0.44 8.17
CA PHE A 88 -5.44 -0.48 7.50
C PHE A 88 -5.01 0.92 7.04
N TYR A 89 -5.84 1.66 6.30
CA TYR A 89 -5.47 2.99 5.79
C TYR A 89 -5.18 4.00 6.91
N ARG A 90 -6.01 4.01 7.97
CA ARG A 90 -5.80 4.89 9.13
C ARG A 90 -4.48 4.60 9.85
N LYS A 91 -4.17 3.31 10.06
CA LYS A 91 -2.89 2.91 10.68
C LYS A 91 -1.72 3.19 9.74
N PHE A 92 -1.87 2.91 8.45
CA PHE A 92 -0.84 3.14 7.44
C PHE A 92 -0.41 4.62 7.40
N VAL A 93 -1.36 5.55 7.35
CA VAL A 93 -1.09 6.99 7.42
C VAL A 93 -0.28 7.36 8.67
N LYS A 94 -0.66 6.85 9.84
CA LYS A 94 0.07 7.12 11.10
C LYS A 94 1.50 6.58 11.08
N VAL A 95 1.70 5.38 10.54
CA VAL A 95 3.03 4.76 10.43
C VAL A 95 3.91 5.51 9.42
N TYR A 96 3.30 6.05 8.36
CA TYR A 96 4.00 6.81 7.32
C TYR A 96 4.71 8.06 7.88
N PHE A 97 4.12 8.73 8.87
CA PHE A 97 4.68 9.91 9.53
C PHE A 97 5.40 9.61 10.86
N ASN A 98 5.68 8.34 11.16
CA ASN A 98 6.35 8.00 12.41
C ASN A 98 7.84 8.40 12.38
N GLU A 99 8.34 9.00 13.45
CA GLU A 99 9.76 9.37 13.64
C GLU A 99 10.72 8.17 13.57
N ARG A 100 10.23 6.98 13.97
CA ARG A 100 10.92 5.69 13.90
C ARG A 100 10.16 4.75 12.96
N PRO A 101 10.33 4.91 11.65
CA PRO A 101 9.51 4.23 10.66
C PRO A 101 9.73 2.71 10.68
N TYR A 102 10.96 2.23 10.90
CA TYR A 102 11.26 0.80 10.77
C TYR A 102 10.54 -0.10 11.80
N PRO A 103 10.68 0.11 13.13
CA PRO A 103 9.95 -0.73 14.10
C PRO A 103 8.42 -0.61 13.95
N ALA A 104 7.93 0.59 13.64
CA ALA A 104 6.51 0.84 13.44
C ALA A 104 5.96 0.11 12.20
N LEU A 105 6.75 0.05 11.12
CA LEU A 105 6.42 -0.70 9.91
C LEU A 105 6.41 -2.21 10.14
N GLU A 106 7.41 -2.71 10.86
CA GLU A 106 7.49 -4.12 11.24
C GLU A 106 6.27 -4.55 12.05
N GLU A 107 5.94 -3.83 13.11
CA GLU A 107 4.75 -4.10 13.92
C GLU A 107 3.46 -4.02 13.08
N PHE A 108 3.34 -2.98 12.24
CA PHE A 108 2.16 -2.76 11.41
C PHE A 108 1.89 -3.92 10.43
N PHE A 109 2.91 -4.38 9.71
CA PHE A 109 2.76 -5.47 8.75
C PHE A 109 2.65 -6.84 9.42
N SER A 110 3.30 -7.04 10.56
CA SER A 110 3.14 -8.24 11.38
C SER A 110 1.71 -8.37 11.92
N GLN A 111 1.12 -7.29 12.42
CA GLN A 111 -0.29 -7.28 12.85
C GLN A 111 -1.25 -7.60 11.69
N TYR A 112 -0.97 -7.09 10.48
CA TYR A 112 -1.75 -7.45 9.29
C TYR A 112 -1.62 -8.95 8.99
N ALA A 113 -0.41 -9.50 9.02
CA ALA A 113 -0.15 -10.91 8.77
C ALA A 113 -0.89 -11.82 9.78
N GLU A 114 -0.76 -11.52 11.07
CA GLU A 114 -1.43 -12.25 12.15
C GLU A 114 -2.94 -12.24 12.00
N ALA A 115 -3.54 -11.08 11.74
CA ALA A 115 -4.97 -10.96 11.55
C ALA A 115 -5.46 -11.79 10.35
N ARG A 116 -4.75 -11.76 9.22
CA ARG A 116 -5.10 -12.57 8.04
C ARG A 116 -4.90 -14.07 8.31
N PHE A 117 -3.86 -14.44 9.05
CA PHE A 117 -3.59 -15.83 9.41
C PHE A 117 -4.68 -16.39 10.34
N GLN A 118 -5.10 -15.63 11.36
CA GLN A 118 -6.18 -15.98 12.28
C GLN A 118 -7.54 -16.11 11.57
N GLU A 119 -7.78 -15.32 10.53
CA GLU A 119 -8.95 -15.44 9.65
C GLU A 119 -8.89 -16.68 8.72
N GLY A 120 -7.79 -17.44 8.74
CA GLY A 120 -7.57 -18.60 7.87
C GLY A 120 -7.27 -18.22 6.42
N ILE A 121 -6.80 -16.99 6.17
CA ILE A 121 -6.44 -16.52 4.82
C ILE A 121 -5.03 -17.03 4.48
N PRO A 122 -4.84 -17.76 3.38
CA PRO A 122 -3.52 -18.24 2.98
C PRO A 122 -2.62 -17.08 2.53
N LEU A 123 -1.31 -17.23 2.71
CA LEU A 123 -0.30 -16.18 2.46
C LEU A 123 -0.44 -15.52 1.08
N GLN A 124 -0.63 -16.31 0.02
CA GLN A 124 -0.72 -15.81 -1.35
C GLN A 124 -1.93 -14.88 -1.52
N GLU A 125 -3.06 -15.23 -0.90
CA GLU A 125 -4.25 -14.38 -0.90
C GLU A 125 -4.04 -13.12 -0.05
N ALA A 126 -3.38 -13.22 1.10
CA ALA A 126 -3.09 -12.09 1.97
C ALA A 126 -2.19 -11.04 1.31
N ILE A 127 -1.13 -11.48 0.61
CA ILE A 127 -0.26 -10.60 -0.19
C ILE A 127 -1.05 -9.99 -1.35
N TYR A 128 -1.84 -10.79 -2.06
CA TYR A 128 -2.61 -10.27 -3.19
C TYR A 128 -3.64 -9.23 -2.74
N ALA A 129 -4.30 -9.46 -1.61
CA ALA A 129 -5.23 -8.53 -0.98
C ALA A 129 -4.53 -7.23 -0.54
N LEU A 130 -3.28 -7.30 -0.04
CA LEU A 130 -2.45 -6.13 0.27
C LEU A 130 -2.11 -5.32 -0.99
N LEU A 131 -1.71 -5.99 -2.07
CA LEU A 131 -1.46 -5.33 -3.36
C LEU A 131 -2.73 -4.64 -3.88
N MET A 132 -3.89 -5.24 -3.65
CA MET A 132 -5.18 -4.62 -3.95
C MET A 132 -5.45 -3.38 -3.07
N LEU A 133 -5.12 -3.39 -1.77
CA LEU A 133 -5.22 -2.21 -0.90
C LEU A 133 -4.39 -1.05 -1.45
N ARG A 134 -3.11 -1.31 -1.76
CA ARG A 134 -2.22 -0.32 -2.37
C ARG A 134 -2.83 0.24 -3.66
N ARG A 135 -3.37 -0.62 -4.52
CA ARG A 135 -3.97 -0.20 -5.79
C ARG A 135 -5.22 0.67 -5.59
N GLN A 136 -6.11 0.33 -4.67
CA GLN A 136 -7.34 1.10 -4.44
C GLN A 136 -7.05 2.51 -3.94
N MET A 137 -6.00 2.68 -3.14
CA MET A 137 -5.52 3.99 -2.70
C MET A 137 -5.17 4.91 -3.88
N TRP A 138 -4.43 4.39 -4.86
CA TRP A 138 -4.00 5.16 -6.05
C TRP A 138 -5.10 5.38 -7.09
N LEU A 139 -6.12 4.52 -7.10
CA LEU A 139 -7.26 4.64 -8.02
C LEU A 139 -8.30 5.66 -7.55
N PHE A 140 -8.20 6.12 -6.30
CA PHE A 140 -9.17 7.07 -5.77
C PHE A 140 -9.05 8.45 -6.44
N PRO A 141 -10.15 9.08 -6.88
CA PRO A 141 -10.11 10.31 -7.68
C PRO A 141 -9.36 11.48 -7.03
N ASP A 142 -9.50 11.66 -5.72
CA ASP A 142 -8.86 12.76 -5.02
C ASP A 142 -7.34 12.56 -4.94
N CYS A 143 -6.89 11.32 -4.74
CA CYS A 143 -5.49 10.97 -4.89
C CYS A 143 -5.00 11.31 -6.30
N GLN A 144 -5.72 10.88 -7.35
CA GLN A 144 -5.31 11.15 -8.74
C GLN A 144 -5.25 12.65 -9.05
N THR A 145 -6.18 13.43 -8.51
CA THR A 145 -6.23 14.88 -8.68
C THR A 145 -5.02 15.55 -8.04
N LEU A 146 -4.60 15.09 -6.86
CA LEU A 146 -3.37 15.57 -6.21
C LEU A 146 -2.14 15.31 -7.10
N PHE A 147 -2.00 14.12 -7.68
CA PHE A 147 -0.89 13.78 -8.59
C PHE A 147 -0.94 14.51 -9.94
N ALA A 148 -2.12 14.93 -10.40
CA ALA A 148 -2.27 15.68 -11.65
C ALA A 148 -1.87 17.16 -11.51
N SER A 149 -1.80 17.68 -10.27
CA SER A 149 -1.40 19.06 -10.03
C SER A 149 0.09 19.27 -10.39
N ASN A 150 0.38 20.22 -11.29
CA ASN A 150 1.72 20.43 -11.84
C ASN A 150 2.74 21.03 -10.85
N ILE A 151 2.31 21.46 -9.67
CA ILE A 151 3.11 22.30 -8.74
C ILE A 151 4.12 21.45 -7.94
N GLU A 152 3.84 20.16 -7.71
CA GLU A 152 4.59 19.32 -6.75
C GLU A 152 5.12 18.01 -7.38
N LYS A 153 5.53 18.04 -8.67
CA LYS A 153 5.91 16.82 -9.42
C LYS A 153 7.03 15.98 -8.78
N SER A 154 8.10 16.61 -8.28
CA SER A 154 9.22 15.86 -7.64
C SER A 154 8.75 15.15 -6.37
N GLN A 155 8.05 15.89 -5.51
CA GLN A 155 7.48 15.37 -4.26
C GLN A 155 6.49 14.24 -4.50
N ALA A 156 5.69 14.34 -5.56
CA ALA A 156 4.78 13.28 -5.98
C ALA A 156 5.54 11.99 -6.36
N VAL A 157 6.63 12.10 -7.13
CA VAL A 157 7.47 10.94 -7.49
C VAL A 157 8.18 10.36 -6.26
N GLU A 158 8.71 11.21 -5.37
CA GLU A 158 9.35 10.79 -4.13
C GLU A 158 8.38 10.03 -3.22
N THR A 159 7.18 10.57 -3.03
CA THR A 159 6.10 9.95 -2.24
C THR A 159 5.66 8.61 -2.82
N LEU A 160 5.52 8.53 -4.15
CA LEU A 160 5.21 7.28 -4.83
C LEU A 160 6.30 6.23 -4.60
N ASN A 161 7.57 6.59 -4.79
CA ASN A 161 8.71 5.69 -4.60
C ASN A 161 8.85 5.26 -3.13
N GLN A 162 8.65 6.16 -2.18
CA GLN A 162 8.64 5.84 -0.75
C GLN A 162 7.53 4.85 -0.41
N THR A 163 6.31 5.09 -0.91
CA THR A 163 5.19 4.18 -0.71
C THR A 163 5.47 2.79 -1.30
N ILE A 164 6.04 2.71 -2.51
CA ILE A 164 6.43 1.43 -3.12
C ILE A 164 7.41 0.68 -2.20
N ARG A 165 8.48 1.32 -1.75
CA ARG A 165 9.46 0.71 -0.84
C ARG A 165 8.84 0.20 0.46
N ILE A 166 7.91 0.97 1.04
CA ILE A 166 7.19 0.58 2.26
C ILE A 166 6.38 -0.70 2.03
N PHE A 167 5.62 -0.76 0.92
CA PHE A 167 4.82 -1.93 0.62
C PHE A 167 5.66 -3.15 0.24
N ASP A 168 6.77 -2.97 -0.47
CA ASP A 168 7.69 -4.06 -0.82
C ASP A 168 8.31 -4.67 0.44
N GLN A 169 8.76 -3.83 1.38
CA GLN A 169 9.23 -4.28 2.70
C GLN A 169 8.11 -4.98 3.48
N GLY A 170 6.89 -4.43 3.43
CA GLY A 170 5.73 -5.02 4.09
C GLY A 170 5.39 -6.41 3.58
N ILE A 171 5.53 -6.66 2.28
CA ILE A 171 5.34 -8.00 1.70
C ILE A 171 6.34 -8.99 2.28
N TYR A 172 7.63 -8.60 2.37
CA TYR A 172 8.66 -9.45 2.97
C TYR A 172 8.34 -9.79 4.42
N LEU A 173 8.00 -8.78 5.24
CA LEU A 173 7.62 -8.96 6.64
C LEU A 173 6.40 -9.86 6.82
N ILE A 174 5.38 -9.73 5.97
CA ILE A 174 4.21 -10.59 6.00
C ILE A 174 4.59 -12.04 5.68
N MET A 175 5.46 -12.26 4.69
CA MET A 175 5.93 -13.60 4.34
C MET A 175 6.68 -14.26 5.49
N GLU A 176 7.60 -13.54 6.12
CA GLU A 176 8.36 -13.99 7.28
C GLU A 176 7.42 -14.33 8.45
N ARG A 177 6.50 -13.42 8.78
CA ARG A 177 5.56 -13.65 9.88
C ARG A 177 4.64 -14.85 9.65
N TYR A 178 4.13 -15.04 8.42
CA TYR A 178 3.36 -16.23 8.06
C TYR A 178 4.18 -17.51 8.21
N GLN A 179 5.46 -17.47 7.85
CA GLN A 179 6.36 -18.61 8.00
C GLN A 179 6.55 -18.98 9.48
N GLU A 180 6.78 -18.00 10.35
CA GLU A 180 6.89 -18.20 11.81
C GLU A 180 5.63 -18.82 12.40
N LEU A 181 4.47 -18.23 12.10
CA LEU A 181 3.16 -18.68 12.57
C LEU A 181 2.86 -20.11 12.11
N SER A 182 3.20 -20.45 10.85
CA SER A 182 3.01 -21.81 10.32
C SER A 182 4.00 -22.84 10.88
N SER A 183 5.19 -22.40 11.31
CA SER A 183 6.24 -23.27 11.85
C SER A 183 6.10 -23.52 13.36
N GLY A 184 5.11 -22.91 14.03
CA GLY A 184 4.93 -22.99 15.48
C GLY A 184 6.05 -22.35 16.29
N LYS A 185 6.88 -21.50 15.66
CA LYS A 185 7.94 -20.73 16.31
C LYS A 185 7.36 -19.36 16.67
N VAL A 186 6.61 -19.31 17.78
CA VAL A 186 6.09 -18.06 18.36
C VAL A 186 6.53 -18.00 19.81
#